data_AF-A0A9D4QEG8-F1
#
_entry.id   AF-A0A9D4QEG8-F1
#
_cell.length_a   1.000
_cell.length_b   1.000
_cell.length_c   1.000
_cell.angle_alpha   90.00
_cell.angle_beta   90.00
_cell.angle_gamma   90.00
#
_symmetry.space_group_name_H-M   'P 1'
#
loop_
_entity.id
_entity.type
_entity.pdbx_description
1 polymer ?
#
loop_
_entity_poly.entity_id
_entity_poly.type
_entity_poly.pdbx_seq_one_letter_code
_entity_poly.pdbx_strand_id
1 'polypeptide(L)'
;MAASFGLYFGNTNLCLAIHKDGNTEAVTNDSGDRVTPAVIAFSNGEKSVGLAAKSEMARNPSGTICNLKCLIAATSPEEVQKIASDSPCKHLTTDIAYSLSEVAESQGSDEYPAVVTVPPEFDEQQRQLVA
;
A
#
# COMPACT_ATOMS: atom_id res chain seq x y z
N MET A 1 21.22 12.40 13.26
CA MET A 1 20.58 13.16 12.16
C MET A 1 19.26 12.47 11.88
N ALA A 2 18.16 13.22 11.83
CA ALA A 2 16.83 12.65 11.63
C ALA A 2 16.60 12.42 10.13
N ALA A 3 16.26 11.19 9.75
CA ALA A 3 15.68 10.94 8.45
C ALA A 3 14.16 11.19 8.54
N SER A 4 13.51 11.39 7.41
CA SER A 4 12.05 11.34 7.31
C SER A 4 11.65 10.58 6.05
N PHE A 5 10.48 9.95 6.10
CA PHE A 5 9.96 9.17 4.99
C PHE A 5 8.75 9.86 4.38
N GLY A 6 8.64 9.78 3.06
CA GLY A 6 7.48 10.19 2.29
C GLY A 6 6.88 8.98 1.60
N LEU A 7 5.63 8.67 1.88
CA LEU A 7 4.91 7.57 1.25
C LEU A 7 3.84 8.12 0.31
N TYR A 8 3.97 7.81 -0.97
CA TYR A 8 2.91 8.02 -1.94
C TYR A 8 2.01 6.78 -2.01
N PHE A 9 0.73 6.98 -1.72
CA PHE A 9 -0.29 5.92 -1.70
C PHE A 9 -1.30 6.10 -2.85
N GLY A 10 -1.07 5.39 -3.95
CA GLY A 10 -1.96 5.35 -5.11
C GLY A 10 -2.90 4.14 -5.11
N ASN A 11 -3.86 4.11 -6.05
CA ASN A 11 -4.76 2.95 -6.23
C ASN A 11 -4.01 1.72 -6.74
N THR A 12 -3.06 1.93 -7.65
CA THR A 12 -2.36 0.86 -8.39
C THR A 12 -0.92 0.69 -7.95
N ASN A 13 -0.28 1.78 -7.49
CA ASN A 13 1.15 1.84 -7.24
C ASN A 13 1.43 2.65 -5.97
N LEU A 14 2.58 2.34 -5.37
CA LEU A 14 3.15 2.92 -4.17
C LEU A 14 4.57 3.39 -4.48
N CYS A 15 5.00 4.46 -3.82
CA CYS A 15 6.38 4.93 -3.87
C CYS A 15 6.80 5.39 -2.49
N LEU A 16 7.98 4.96 -2.04
CA LEU A 16 8.59 5.41 -0.80
C LEU A 16 9.77 6.32 -1.14
N ALA A 17 9.86 7.46 -0.49
CA ALA A 17 10.99 8.36 -0.55
C ALA A 17 11.59 8.54 0.84
N ILE A 18 12.90 8.70 0.91
CA ILE A 18 13.63 9.04 2.13
C ILE A 18 14.25 10.42 1.95
N HIS A 19 14.14 11.26 2.98
CA HIS A 19 14.88 12.50 3.09
C HIS A 19 15.92 12.37 4.21
N LYS A 20 17.19 12.47 3.85
CA LYS A 20 18.31 12.33 4.78
C LYS A 20 19.48 13.20 4.32
N ASP A 21 20.12 13.88 5.27
CA ASP A 21 21.32 14.69 5.04
C ASP A 21 21.16 15.75 3.93
N GLY A 22 19.97 16.34 3.84
CA GLY A 22 19.63 17.36 2.84
C GLY A 22 19.31 16.82 1.44
N ASN A 23 19.33 15.50 1.26
CA ASN A 23 19.01 14.84 0.00
C ASN A 23 17.69 14.08 0.12
N THR A 24 16.93 14.02 -0.98
CA THR A 24 15.72 13.21 -1.09
C THR A 24 15.88 12.22 -2.22
N GLU A 25 15.63 10.96 -1.96
CA GLU A 25 15.67 9.91 -2.98
C GLU A 25 14.49 8.94 -2.85
N ALA A 26 14.05 8.41 -4.00
CA ALA A 26 13.05 7.35 -4.03
C ALA A 26 13.73 6.00 -3.77
N VAL A 27 13.19 5.28 -2.79
CA VAL A 27 13.65 3.98 -2.34
C VAL A 27 13.30 2.93 -3.37
N THR A 28 14.25 2.03 -3.66
CA THR A 28 14.04 0.88 -4.53
C THR A 28 13.49 -0.28 -3.71
N ASN A 29 12.52 -1.01 -4.26
CA ASN A 29 12.07 -2.28 -3.73
C ASN A 29 13.08 -3.41 -4.02
N ASP A 30 12.79 -4.61 -3.54
CA ASP A 30 13.65 -5.80 -3.70
C ASP A 30 13.93 -6.19 -5.16
N SER A 31 13.09 -5.73 -6.10
CA SER A 31 13.27 -5.94 -7.54
C SER A 31 14.12 -4.84 -8.21
N GLY A 32 14.52 -3.82 -7.46
CA GLY A 32 15.27 -2.65 -7.95
C GLY A 32 14.38 -1.53 -8.51
N ASP A 33 13.05 -1.66 -8.45
CA ASP A 33 12.11 -0.66 -8.93
C ASP A 33 11.80 0.39 -7.85
N ARG A 34 11.65 1.66 -8.25
CA ARG A 34 11.24 2.75 -7.34
C ARG A 34 9.73 2.89 -7.18
N VAL A 35 8.98 2.05 -7.89
CA VAL A 35 7.51 2.04 -7.88
C VAL A 35 7.07 0.61 -7.62
N THR A 36 6.29 0.43 -6.56
CA THR A 36 5.82 -0.88 -6.12
C THR A 36 4.33 -1.00 -6.41
N PRO A 37 3.85 -2.06 -7.08
CA PRO A 37 2.42 -2.28 -7.21
C PRO A 37 1.70 -2.33 -5.85
N ALA A 38 0.56 -1.65 -5.73
CA ALA A 38 -0.28 -1.64 -4.55
C ALA A 38 -1.15 -2.91 -4.48
N VAL A 39 -0.49 -4.06 -4.43
CA VAL A 39 -1.11 -5.40 -4.47
C VAL A 39 -0.50 -6.26 -3.37
N ILE A 40 -1.36 -6.97 -2.65
CA ILE A 40 -0.99 -7.91 -1.59
C ILE A 40 -1.63 -9.24 -1.94
N ALA A 41 -0.90 -10.34 -1.83
CA ALA A 41 -1.46 -11.68 -2.01
C ALA A 41 -1.15 -12.55 -0.79
N PHE A 42 -2.15 -13.33 -0.39
CA PHE A 42 -2.07 -14.33 0.66
C PHE A 42 -2.17 -15.71 0.02
N SER A 43 -1.14 -16.54 0.24
CA SER A 43 -1.04 -17.87 -0.32
C SER A 43 -0.44 -18.81 0.72
N ASN A 44 -1.16 -19.87 1.10
CA ASN A 44 -0.69 -20.90 2.04
C ASN A 44 -0.16 -20.37 3.39
N GLY A 45 -0.70 -19.26 3.89
CA GLY A 45 -0.25 -18.62 5.13
C GLY A 45 0.94 -17.68 4.97
N GLU A 46 1.48 -17.54 3.76
CA GLU A 46 2.49 -16.56 3.40
C GLU A 46 1.85 -15.32 2.76
N LYS A 47 2.45 -14.16 3.02
CA LYS A 47 2.05 -12.87 2.45
C LYS A 47 3.11 -12.42 1.46
N SER A 48 2.69 -12.09 0.23
CA SER A 48 3.53 -11.44 -0.78
C SER A 48 2.98 -10.05 -1.10
N VAL A 49 3.86 -9.11 -1.46
CA VAL A 49 3.53 -7.71 -1.75
C VAL A 49 4.15 -7.29 -3.09
N GLY A 50 3.57 -6.31 -3.76
CA GLY A 50 4.18 -5.68 -4.91
C GLY A 50 4.13 -6.53 -6.18
N LEU A 51 5.26 -6.64 -6.87
CA LEU A 51 5.34 -7.34 -8.15
C LEU A 51 5.10 -8.85 -8.01
N ALA A 52 5.52 -9.45 -6.90
CA ALA A 52 5.27 -10.85 -6.59
C ALA A 52 3.77 -11.13 -6.47
N ALA A 53 3.07 -10.36 -5.64
CA ALA A 53 1.62 -10.47 -5.47
C ALA A 53 0.85 -10.22 -6.78
N LYS A 54 1.26 -9.19 -7.53
CA LYS A 54 0.65 -8.88 -8.84
C LYS A 54 0.77 -10.04 -9.83
N SER A 55 1.87 -10.79 -9.79
CA SER A 55 2.11 -11.94 -10.65
C SER A 55 1.23 -13.15 -10.31
N GLU A 56 0.73 -13.21 -9.07
CA GLU A 56 -0.16 -14.27 -8.60
C GLU A 56 -1.64 -13.95 -8.81
N MET A 57 -2.00 -12.67 -8.97
CA MET A 57 -3.38 -12.18 -9.06
C MET A 57 -4.28 -12.97 -10.03
N ALA A 58 -3.76 -13.36 -11.20
CA ALA A 58 -4.52 -14.13 -12.19
C ALA A 58 -4.82 -15.57 -11.75
N ARG A 59 -3.96 -16.17 -10.91
CA ARG A 59 -4.08 -17.56 -10.43
C ARG A 59 -4.71 -17.64 -9.04
N ASN A 60 -4.55 -16.60 -8.22
CA ASN A 60 -5.06 -16.50 -6.86
C ASN A 60 -5.88 -15.20 -6.67
N PRO A 61 -6.95 -14.97 -7.44
CA PRO A 61 -7.74 -13.74 -7.31
C PRO A 61 -8.45 -13.64 -5.96
N SER A 62 -8.79 -14.78 -5.34
CA SER A 62 -9.46 -14.85 -4.03
C SER A 62 -8.56 -14.55 -2.83
N GLY A 63 -7.25 -14.77 -2.97
CA GLY A 63 -6.25 -14.45 -1.95
C GLY A 63 -5.52 -13.13 -2.23
N THR A 64 -5.85 -12.43 -3.31
CA THR A 64 -5.20 -11.16 -3.68
C THR A 64 -6.10 -9.98 -3.33
N ILE A 65 -5.50 -8.91 -2.80
CA ILE A 65 -6.10 -7.60 -2.54
C ILE A 65 -5.46 -6.57 -3.48
N CYS A 66 -6.28 -5.75 -4.13
CA CYS A 66 -5.84 -4.57 -4.87
C CYS A 66 -6.88 -3.45 -4.78
N ASN A 67 -6.62 -2.30 -5.42
CA ASN A 67 -7.44 -1.09 -5.30
C ASN A 67 -7.59 -0.59 -3.86
N LEU A 68 -6.54 -0.78 -3.05
CA LEU A 68 -6.52 -0.51 -1.62
C LEU A 68 -7.05 0.89 -1.27
N LYS A 69 -6.59 1.93 -1.97
CA LYS A 69 -7.07 3.30 -1.76
C LYS A 69 -8.56 3.48 -2.07
N CYS A 70 -9.11 2.83 -3.10
CA CYS A 70 -10.55 2.86 -3.37
C CYS A 70 -11.34 2.17 -2.25
N LEU A 71 -10.79 1.12 -1.66
CA LEU A 71 -11.43 0.42 -0.54
C LEU A 71 -11.45 1.27 0.73
N ILE A 72 -10.38 2.01 1.02
CA ILE A 72 -10.35 2.97 2.13
C ILE A 72 -11.31 4.13 1.87
N ALA A 73 -11.40 4.60 0.62
CA ALA A 73 -12.29 5.67 0.21
C ALA A 73 -13.78 5.28 0.23
N ALA A 74 -14.10 3.98 0.22
CA ALA A 74 -15.47 3.50 0.15
C ALA A 74 -16.21 3.81 1.45
N THR A 75 -17.40 4.39 1.31
CA THR A 75 -18.22 4.86 2.44
C THR A 75 -19.35 3.89 2.77
N SER A 76 -19.63 2.94 1.88
CA SER A 76 -20.71 1.97 2.05
C SER A 76 -20.30 0.55 1.61
N PRO A 77 -20.93 -0.50 2.17
CA PRO A 77 -20.71 -1.88 1.74
C PRO A 77 -21.04 -2.12 0.26
N GLU A 78 -21.97 -1.36 -0.31
CA GLU A 78 -22.34 -1.46 -1.73
C GLU A 78 -21.21 -0.96 -2.64
N GLU A 79 -20.55 0.14 -2.27
CA GLU A 79 -19.36 0.63 -2.98
C GLU A 79 -18.23 -0.38 -2.90
N VAL A 80 -18.01 -0.98 -1.73
CA VAL A 80 -17.00 -2.04 -1.54
C VAL A 80 -17.29 -3.23 -2.45
N GLN A 81 -18.54 -3.69 -2.52
CA GLN A 81 -18.95 -4.79 -3.41
C GLN A 81 -18.80 -4.45 -4.89
N LYS A 82 -19.11 -3.21 -5.27
CA LYS A 82 -18.95 -2.73 -6.64
C LYS A 82 -17.47 -2.72 -7.04
N ILE A 83 -16.61 -2.15 -6.18
CA ILE A 83 -15.16 -2.15 -6.38
C ILE A 83 -14.65 -3.59 -6.51
N ALA A 84 -15.14 -4.51 -5.70
CA ALA A 84 -14.76 -5.93 -5.75
C ALA A 84 -15.22 -6.64 -7.03
N SER A 85 -16.40 -6.31 -7.53
CA SER A 85 -16.97 -6.90 -8.75
C SER A 85 -16.24 -6.44 -10.01
N ASP A 86 -15.84 -5.16 -10.02
CA ASP A 86 -15.08 -4.55 -11.13
C ASP A 86 -13.57 -4.82 -11.03
N SER A 87 -13.12 -5.45 -9.93
CA SER A 87 -11.71 -5.71 -9.63
C SER A 87 -11.28 -7.12 -10.04
N PRO A 88 -10.04 -7.29 -10.54
CA PRO A 88 -9.45 -8.62 -10.75
C PRO A 88 -9.16 -9.35 -9.42
N CYS A 89 -9.12 -8.62 -8.31
CA CYS A 89 -8.90 -9.11 -6.96
C CYS A 89 -10.23 -9.24 -6.20
N LYS A 90 -10.45 -10.36 -5.51
CA LYS A 90 -11.70 -10.67 -4.80
C LYS A 90 -11.56 -10.58 -3.28
N HIS A 91 -10.34 -10.43 -2.75
CA HIS A 91 -10.14 -10.27 -1.32
C HIS A 91 -10.24 -8.79 -0.93
N LEU A 92 -11.04 -8.48 0.08
CA LEU A 92 -11.33 -7.12 0.57
C LEU A 92 -11.10 -7.12 2.08
N THR A 93 -9.85 -7.07 2.52
CA THR A 93 -9.54 -6.91 3.95
C THR A 93 -8.90 -5.56 4.18
N THR A 94 -9.34 -4.89 5.25
CA THR A 94 -8.92 -3.55 5.69
C THR A 94 -7.56 -3.51 6.37
N ASP A 95 -6.81 -4.63 6.42
CA ASP A 95 -5.45 -4.71 7.01
C ASP A 95 -4.38 -4.10 6.07
N ILE A 96 -4.69 -2.94 5.53
CA ILE A 96 -3.88 -2.18 4.56
C ILE A 96 -2.76 -1.42 5.29
N ALA A 97 -3.03 -0.99 6.53
CA ALA A 97 -2.08 -0.31 7.39
C ALA A 97 -0.79 -1.14 7.62
N TYR A 98 -0.92 -2.47 7.71
CA TYR A 98 0.19 -3.39 7.94
C TYR A 98 1.22 -3.48 6.80
N SER A 99 0.82 -3.18 5.56
CA SER A 99 1.74 -3.34 4.42
C SER A 99 2.62 -2.11 4.19
N LEU A 100 2.19 -0.95 4.69
CA LEU A 100 2.91 0.31 4.54
C LEU A 100 3.99 0.48 5.61
N SER A 101 3.70 0.04 6.84
CA SER A 101 4.68 0.00 7.91
C SER A 101 5.80 -1.01 7.60
N GLU A 102 5.50 -2.21 7.11
CA GLU A 102 6.53 -3.20 6.75
C GLU A 102 7.50 -2.73 5.65
N VAL A 103 7.01 -1.97 4.66
CA VAL A 103 7.88 -1.38 3.62
C VAL A 103 8.80 -0.30 4.21
N ALA A 104 8.35 0.42 5.25
CA ALA A 104 9.19 1.38 5.97
C ALA A 104 10.14 0.70 6.98
N GLU A 105 9.66 -0.33 7.68
CA GLU A 105 10.38 -1.13 8.68
C GLU A 105 11.49 -1.96 8.04
N SER A 106 11.23 -2.60 6.89
CA SER A 106 12.26 -3.35 6.12
C SER A 106 13.42 -2.48 5.64
N GLN A 107 13.22 -1.16 5.60
CA GLN A 107 14.23 -0.17 5.21
C GLN A 107 14.85 0.54 6.43
N GLY A 108 14.58 0.06 7.64
CA GLY A 108 15.34 0.36 8.86
C GLY A 108 14.87 1.57 9.66
N SER A 109 13.56 1.83 9.71
CA SER A 109 13.03 3.02 10.40
C SER A 109 11.83 2.74 11.29
N ASP A 110 12.07 2.12 12.43
CA ASP A 110 11.16 2.22 13.58
C ASP A 110 11.21 3.62 14.25
N GLU A 111 12.17 4.48 13.85
CA GLU A 111 12.51 5.72 14.58
C GLU A 111 12.20 7.05 13.86
N TYR A 112 11.76 7.04 12.59
CA TYR A 112 11.58 8.28 11.83
C TYR A 112 10.12 8.55 11.43
N PRO A 113 9.69 9.83 11.48
CA PRO A 113 8.34 10.20 11.09
C PRO A 113 8.11 9.94 9.60
N ALA A 114 7.00 9.25 9.29
CA ALA A 114 6.51 9.06 7.93
C ALA A 114 5.42 10.09 7.60
N VAL A 115 5.47 10.65 6.39
CA VAL A 115 4.44 11.52 5.84
C VAL A 115 3.76 10.75 4.70
N VAL A 116 2.48 10.44 4.87
CA VAL A 116 1.68 9.72 3.87
C VAL A 116 0.87 10.71 3.03
N THR A 117 0.89 10.56 1.71
CA THR A 117 0.02 11.36 0.84
C THR A 117 -1.41 10.85 0.96
N VAL A 118 -2.33 11.72 1.35
CA VAL A 118 -3.75 11.38 1.46
C VAL A 118 -4.55 12.20 0.44
N PRO A 119 -5.54 11.59 -0.24
CA PRO A 119 -6.40 12.32 -1.17
C PRO A 119 -7.20 13.42 -0.46
N PRO A 120 -7.48 14.55 -1.12
CA PRO A 120 -8.25 15.63 -0.51
C PRO A 120 -9.67 15.20 -0.12
N GLU A 121 -10.25 14.22 -0.83
CA GLU A 121 -11.60 13.70 -0.60
C GLU A 121 -11.74 12.81 0.63
N PHE A 122 -10.63 12.38 1.27
CA PHE A 122 -10.71 11.52 2.46
C PHE A 122 -11.22 12.30 3.66
N ASP A 123 -12.14 11.70 4.41
CA ASP A 123 -12.58 12.19 5.72
C ASP A 123 -11.52 11.93 6.82
N GLU A 124 -11.81 12.36 8.05
CA GLU A 124 -10.88 12.21 9.17
C GLU A 124 -10.61 10.74 9.55
N GLN A 125 -11.63 9.87 9.47
CA GLN A 125 -11.47 8.45 9.79
C GLN A 125 -10.61 7.76 8.73
N GLN A 126 -10.85 8.05 7.46
CA GLN A 126 -10.07 7.55 6.34
C GLN A 126 -8.62 8.04 6.38
N ARG A 127 -8.40 9.30 6.81
CA ARG A 127 -7.05 9.85 7.06
C ARG A 127 -6.34 9.13 8.20
N GLN A 128 -7.04 8.77 9.27
CA GLN A 128 -6.46 8.01 10.39
C GLN A 128 -6.11 6.57 10.01
N LEU A 129 -6.79 5.97 9.02
CA LEU A 129 -6.47 4.61 8.54
C LEU A 129 -5.20 4.53 7.70
N VAL A 130 -4.73 5.66 7.15
CA VAL A 130 -3.54 5.75 6.28
C VAL A 130 -2.35 6.45 6.94
N ALA A 131 -2.55 7.04 8.12
CA ALA A 131 -1.53 7.76 8.89
C ALA A 131 -0.93 6.85 9.96
#